data_AF-A0A0W1QIU1-F1
#
_entry.id   AF-A0A0W1QIU1-F1
#
_cell.length_a   1.000
_cell.length_b   1.000
_cell.length_c   1.000
_cell.angle_alpha   90.00
_cell.angle_beta   90.00
_cell.angle_gamma   90.00
#
_symmetry.space_group_name_H-M   'P 1'
#
loop_
_entity.id
_entity.type
_entity.pdbx_description
1 polymer ?
#
loop_
_entity_poly.entity_id
_entity_poly.type
_entity_poly.pdbx_seq_one_letter_code
_entity_poly.pdbx_strand_id
1 'polypeptide(L)'
;MLRRSQKQLFHDDAADTLRSPRPPVATPRSPAPAIRQEQVQRVADRLASGFAAGERDKARRIFVELYGSYGRLERQLGIPAGDPDGATAALIAASYMAYADTDLDDAAFRRLHAQLRGPVAAAGAEAHAAEPRVTMAILATYLAATREALKAQPDPARSAELRQAGKRYLGELLGVDASRVRIGTTGLMLR
;
A
#
# COMPACT_ATOMS: atom_id res chain seq x y z
N MET A 1 37.39 4.11 -58.75
CA MET A 1 37.10 5.52 -59.11
C MET A 1 35.84 5.94 -58.35
N LEU A 2 35.94 6.83 -57.34
CA LEU A 2 35.40 8.20 -57.32
C LEU A 2 33.91 8.30 -57.75
N ARG A 3 32.97 9.01 -57.12
CA ARG A 3 32.91 9.96 -55.99
C ARG A 3 31.41 10.29 -55.79
N ARG A 4 31.04 10.64 -54.55
CA ARG A 4 30.05 11.67 -54.15
C ARG A 4 28.63 11.66 -54.77
N SER A 5 27.64 11.61 -53.90
CA SER A 5 26.66 12.71 -53.76
C SER A 5 25.97 12.67 -52.40
N GLN A 6 26.64 13.29 -51.43
CA GLN A 6 26.00 14.05 -50.36
C GLN A 6 25.41 15.30 -51.04
N LYS A 7 24.08 15.46 -51.05
CA LYS A 7 23.34 16.73 -51.07
C LYS A 7 21.85 16.44 -51.26
N GLN A 8 21.15 16.30 -50.14
CA GLN A 8 19.81 16.88 -49.99
C GLN A 8 19.74 17.43 -48.57
N LEU A 9 20.39 18.58 -48.46
CA LEU A 9 20.22 19.57 -47.42
C LEU A 9 18.85 20.24 -47.62
N PHE A 10 18.04 20.24 -46.56
CA PHE A 10 17.10 21.30 -46.15
C PHE A 10 16.13 21.87 -47.22
N HIS A 11 14.86 21.50 -47.09
CA HIS A 11 13.72 22.44 -47.04
C HIS A 11 12.97 22.05 -45.75
N ASP A 12 13.11 22.82 -44.68
CA ASP A 12 12.20 23.91 -44.31
C ASP A 12 10.75 23.44 -44.15
N ASP A 13 10.39 23.08 -42.92
CA ASP A 13 9.09 23.45 -42.34
C ASP A 13 9.29 23.60 -40.83
N ALA A 14 9.94 24.72 -40.48
CA ALA A 14 9.98 25.26 -39.14
C ALA A 14 8.63 25.93 -38.85
N ALA A 15 7.57 25.12 -38.68
CA ALA A 15 6.24 25.60 -38.28
C ALA A 15 5.40 24.53 -37.58
N ASP A 16 5.95 23.84 -36.56
CA ASP A 16 5.11 23.09 -35.60
C ASP A 16 5.72 23.04 -34.18
N THR A 17 6.44 24.09 -33.80
CA THR A 17 7.01 24.26 -32.44
C THR A 17 5.99 24.74 -31.40
N LEU A 18 4.71 24.38 -31.53
CA LEU A 18 3.66 24.74 -30.58
C LEU A 18 2.63 23.61 -30.36
N ARG A 19 3.08 22.42 -29.95
CA ARG A 19 2.24 21.50 -29.17
C ARG A 19 3.00 20.95 -27.97
N SER A 20 2.60 21.48 -26.82
CA SER A 20 2.78 21.07 -25.43
C SER A 20 3.66 19.83 -25.16
N PRO A 21 4.61 19.90 -24.20
CA PRO A 21 5.32 18.70 -23.75
C PRO A 21 4.31 17.67 -23.25
N ARG A 22 4.19 16.55 -23.97
CA ARG A 22 3.50 15.36 -23.49
C ARG A 22 4.18 14.97 -22.18
N PRO A 23 3.46 14.83 -21.05
CA PRO A 23 4.08 14.30 -19.85
C PRO A 23 4.66 12.92 -20.17
N PRO A 24 5.82 12.54 -19.60
CA PRO A 24 6.39 11.22 -19.81
C PRO A 24 5.33 10.19 -19.44
N VAL A 25 4.93 9.36 -20.40
CA VAL A 25 4.11 8.19 -20.14
C VAL A 25 4.90 7.35 -19.15
N ALA A 26 4.41 7.25 -17.92
CA ALA A 26 5.00 6.38 -16.91
C ALA A 26 5.09 4.98 -17.51
N THR A 27 6.31 4.48 -17.72
CA THR A 27 6.52 3.11 -18.15
C THR A 27 5.77 2.20 -17.18
N PRO A 28 4.90 1.29 -17.65
CA PRO A 28 4.19 0.40 -16.75
C PRO A 28 5.22 -0.40 -15.96
N ARG A 29 5.26 -0.18 -14.63
CA ARG A 29 6.08 -0.94 -13.69
C ARG A 29 5.79 -2.42 -13.96
N SER A 30 6.83 -3.22 -14.22
CA SER A 30 6.65 -4.67 -14.42
C SER A 30 5.79 -5.22 -13.28
N PRO A 31 4.76 -6.02 -13.57
CA PRO A 31 3.89 -6.54 -12.53
C PRO A 31 4.76 -7.30 -11.53
N ALA A 32 4.71 -6.90 -10.27
CA ALA A 32 5.40 -7.64 -9.24
C ALA A 32 4.91 -9.09 -9.24
N PRO A 33 5.77 -10.06 -8.90
CA PRO A 33 5.36 -11.45 -8.84
C PRO A 33 4.16 -11.59 -7.91
N ALA A 34 3.14 -12.29 -8.42
CA ALA A 34 1.93 -12.58 -7.70
C ALA A 34 2.26 -13.29 -6.38
N ILE A 35 1.55 -12.91 -5.32
CA ILE A 35 1.66 -13.57 -4.01
C ILE A 35 1.04 -14.96 -4.13
N ARG A 36 1.81 -15.99 -3.77
CA ARG A 36 1.38 -17.39 -3.80
C ARG A 36 0.88 -17.84 -2.44
N GLN A 37 0.01 -18.84 -2.42
CA GLN A 37 -0.59 -19.33 -1.19
C GLN A 37 0.45 -19.85 -0.19
N GLU A 38 1.54 -20.50 -0.65
CA GLU A 38 2.60 -20.96 0.24
C GLU A 38 3.34 -19.81 0.94
N GLN A 39 3.42 -18.63 0.31
CA GLN A 39 4.02 -17.44 0.92
C GLN A 39 3.11 -16.91 2.04
N VAL A 40 1.80 -16.90 1.81
CA VAL A 40 0.82 -16.53 2.84
C VAL A 40 0.89 -17.47 4.04
N GLN A 41 0.96 -18.78 3.78
CA GLN A 41 1.07 -19.78 4.85
C GLN A 41 2.34 -19.61 5.68
N ARG A 42 3.51 -19.40 5.04
CA ARG A 42 4.76 -19.16 5.77
C ARG A 42 4.71 -17.92 6.66
N VAL A 43 4.13 -16.83 6.16
CA VAL A 43 3.98 -15.61 6.98
C VAL A 43 3.00 -15.85 8.13
N ALA A 44 1.88 -16.53 7.89
CA ALA A 44 0.92 -16.88 8.93
C ALA A 44 1.56 -17.77 10.01
N ASP A 45 2.36 -18.77 9.64
CA ASP A 45 3.10 -19.64 10.57
C ASP A 45 4.10 -18.83 11.40
N ARG A 46 4.84 -17.93 10.75
CA ARG A 46 5.80 -17.04 11.41
C ARG A 46 5.12 -16.12 12.42
N LEU A 47 4.01 -15.49 12.05
CA LEU A 47 3.23 -14.64 12.97
C LEU A 47 2.63 -15.48 14.12
N ALA A 48 2.13 -16.68 13.83
CA ALA A 48 1.57 -17.58 14.83
C ALA A 48 2.61 -18.13 15.81
N SER A 49 3.90 -18.14 15.45
CA SER A 49 4.97 -18.62 16.34
C SER A 49 5.08 -17.82 17.64
N GLY A 50 4.59 -16.57 17.65
CA GLY A 50 4.51 -15.72 18.85
C GLY A 50 3.40 -16.12 19.84
N PHE A 51 2.52 -17.05 19.47
CA PHE A 51 1.43 -17.54 20.32
C PHE A 51 1.82 -18.83 21.06
N ALA A 52 1.10 -19.12 22.14
CA ALA A 52 1.24 -20.37 22.88
C ALA A 52 0.99 -21.58 21.97
N ALA A 53 1.69 -22.69 22.19
CA ALA A 53 1.67 -23.84 21.28
C ALA A 53 0.26 -24.35 20.94
N GLY A 54 -0.65 -24.38 21.92
CA GLY A 54 -2.05 -24.79 21.73
C GLY A 54 -2.92 -23.81 20.94
N GLU A 55 -2.45 -22.57 20.73
CA GLU A 55 -3.20 -21.51 20.02
C GLU A 55 -2.64 -21.23 18.62
N ARG A 56 -1.46 -21.75 18.28
CA ARG A 56 -0.76 -21.45 17.03
C ARG A 56 -1.59 -21.80 15.80
N ASP A 57 -2.24 -22.97 15.79
CA ASP A 57 -3.08 -23.39 14.66
C ASP A 57 -4.27 -22.45 14.45
N LYS A 58 -4.86 -21.98 15.54
CA LYS A 58 -5.96 -21.01 15.49
C LYS A 58 -5.47 -19.66 15.00
N ALA A 59 -4.37 -19.15 15.54
CA ALA A 59 -3.76 -17.89 15.13
C ALA A 59 -3.39 -17.90 13.64
N ARG A 60 -2.75 -18.99 13.18
CA ARG A 60 -2.41 -19.21 11.77
C ARG A 60 -3.63 -19.12 10.86
N ARG A 61 -4.73 -19.83 11.19
CA ARG A 61 -5.97 -19.79 10.40
C ARG A 61 -6.53 -18.36 10.31
N ILE A 62 -6.56 -17.64 11.43
CA ILE A 62 -6.99 -16.24 11.49
C ILE A 62 -6.12 -15.37 10.57
N PHE A 63 -4.79 -15.52 10.61
CA PHE A 63 -3.89 -14.75 9.73
C PHE A 63 -4.11 -15.01 8.25
N VAL A 64 -4.39 -16.26 7.86
CA VAL A 64 -4.76 -16.60 6.47
C VAL A 64 -6.10 -15.96 6.09
N GLU A 65 -7.10 -15.98 6.97
CA GLU A 65 -8.40 -15.34 6.74
C GLU A 65 -8.30 -13.82 6.63
N LEU A 66 -7.44 -13.19 7.45
CA LEU A 66 -7.15 -11.76 7.39
C LEU A 66 -6.52 -11.37 6.06
N TYR A 67 -5.57 -12.16 5.55
CA TYR A 67 -5.04 -11.95 4.20
C TYR A 67 -6.10 -12.16 3.11
N GLY A 68 -6.95 -13.19 3.24
CA GLY A 68 -8.07 -13.41 2.33
C GLY A 68 -9.08 -12.25 2.31
N SER A 69 -9.25 -11.57 3.44
CA SER A 69 -10.08 -10.37 3.58
C SER A 69 -9.46 -9.17 2.86
N TYR A 70 -8.13 -9.05 2.89
CA TYR A 70 -7.42 -8.03 2.11
C TYR A 70 -7.63 -8.21 0.61
N GLY A 71 -7.58 -9.45 0.09
CA GLY A 71 -7.89 -9.72 -1.33
C GLY A 71 -9.34 -9.41 -1.75
N ARG A 72 -10.29 -9.30 -0.79
CA ARG A 72 -11.64 -8.76 -1.07
C ARG A 72 -11.61 -7.24 -1.18
N LEU A 73 -10.88 -6.58 -0.28
CA LEU A 73 -10.68 -5.12 -0.30
C LEU A 73 -10.01 -4.67 -1.61
N GLU A 74 -8.97 -5.37 -2.06
CA GLU A 74 -8.30 -5.06 -3.34
C GLU A 74 -9.31 -5.06 -4.51
N ARG A 75 -10.17 -6.08 -4.57
CA ARG A 75 -11.21 -6.18 -5.60
C ARG A 75 -12.24 -5.08 -5.51
N GLN A 76 -12.69 -4.72 -4.30
CA GLN A 76 -13.65 -3.63 -4.09
C GLN A 76 -13.10 -2.29 -4.56
N LEU A 77 -11.81 -2.04 -4.32
CA LEU A 77 -11.15 -0.77 -4.63
C LEU A 77 -10.54 -0.72 -6.04
N GLY A 78 -10.66 -1.81 -6.82
CA GLY A 78 -10.10 -1.90 -8.16
C GLY A 78 -8.56 -1.97 -8.19
N ILE A 79 -7.95 -2.44 -7.11
CA ILE A 79 -6.50 -2.59 -6.96
C ILE A 79 -6.10 -3.97 -7.52
N PRO A 80 -5.04 -4.06 -8.35
CA PRO A 80 -4.52 -5.36 -8.80
C PRO A 80 -4.19 -6.27 -7.61
N ALA A 81 -4.52 -7.56 -7.70
CA ALA A 81 -4.25 -8.49 -6.62
C ALA A 81 -2.75 -8.59 -6.32
N GLY A 82 -2.37 -8.38 -5.05
CA GLY A 82 -0.98 -8.39 -4.62
C GLY A 82 -0.18 -7.18 -5.10
N ASP A 83 -0.85 -6.06 -5.41
CA ASP A 83 -0.22 -4.80 -5.78
C ASP A 83 0.82 -4.40 -4.72
N PRO A 84 2.07 -4.08 -5.10
CA PRO A 84 3.13 -3.86 -4.13
C PRO A 84 2.90 -2.68 -3.20
N ASP A 85 2.18 -1.67 -3.68
CA ASP A 85 1.92 -0.43 -2.95
C ASP A 85 0.57 -0.52 -2.21
N GLY A 86 -0.31 -1.45 -2.61
CA GLY A 86 -1.62 -1.68 -2.01
C GLY A 86 -1.56 -2.08 -0.54
N ALA A 87 -0.69 -3.02 -0.17
CA ALA A 87 -0.58 -3.47 1.22
C ALA A 87 -0.05 -2.36 2.14
N THR A 88 0.91 -1.57 1.65
CA THR A 88 1.44 -0.39 2.35
C THR A 88 0.36 0.68 2.51
N ALA A 89 -0.39 0.98 1.44
CA ALA A 89 -1.52 1.92 1.49
C ALA A 89 -2.59 1.47 2.50
N ALA A 90 -2.92 0.18 2.50
CA ALA A 90 -3.86 -0.42 3.43
C ALA A 90 -3.40 -0.30 4.88
N LEU A 91 -2.14 -0.59 5.16
CA LEU A 91 -1.62 -0.47 6.52
C LEU A 91 -1.57 1.00 6.98
N ILE A 92 -1.16 1.94 6.12
CA ILE A 92 -1.20 3.38 6.44
C ILE A 92 -2.63 3.83 6.73
N ALA A 93 -3.58 3.46 5.87
CA ALA A 93 -4.99 3.81 6.04
C ALA A 93 -5.57 3.22 7.33
N ALA A 94 -5.40 1.93 7.58
CA ALA A 94 -5.89 1.26 8.78
C ALA A 94 -5.27 1.84 10.06
N SER A 95 -3.98 2.14 10.02
CA SER A 95 -3.26 2.76 11.15
C SER A 95 -3.73 4.19 11.42
N TYR A 96 -4.01 4.97 10.37
CA TYR A 96 -4.60 6.30 10.50
C TYR A 96 -6.00 6.25 11.07
N MET A 97 -6.86 5.37 10.57
CA MET A 97 -8.22 5.20 11.11
C MET A 97 -8.18 4.79 12.58
N ALA A 98 -7.30 3.85 12.95
CA ALA A 98 -7.08 3.43 14.33
C ALA A 98 -6.57 4.58 15.23
N TYR A 99 -5.62 5.37 14.74
CA TYR A 99 -5.00 6.44 15.52
C TYR A 99 -5.90 7.68 15.67
N ALA A 100 -6.46 8.17 14.56
CA ALA A 100 -7.26 9.38 14.51
C ALA A 100 -8.73 9.15 14.89
N ASP A 101 -9.10 7.88 15.11
CA ASP A 101 -10.47 7.43 15.36
C ASP A 101 -11.49 7.92 14.31
N THR A 102 -11.06 7.97 13.05
CA THR A 102 -11.86 8.43 11.92
C THR A 102 -12.03 7.34 10.90
N ASP A 103 -13.13 7.39 10.16
CA ASP A 103 -13.28 6.56 8.96
C ASP A 103 -12.62 7.27 7.78
N LEU A 104 -12.14 6.46 6.83
CA LEU A 104 -11.52 6.90 5.60
C LEU A 104 -12.37 6.41 4.43
N ASP A 105 -12.79 7.32 3.57
CA ASP A 105 -13.58 6.95 2.40
C ASP A 105 -12.71 6.33 1.28
N ASP A 106 -13.36 5.59 0.38
CA ASP A 106 -12.72 4.91 -0.75
C ASP A 106 -12.02 5.87 -1.72
N ALA A 107 -12.43 7.14 -1.79
CA ALA A 107 -11.80 8.14 -2.66
C ALA A 107 -10.47 8.63 -2.08
N ALA A 108 -10.42 8.88 -0.77
CA ALA A 108 -9.23 9.22 -0.02
C ALA A 108 -8.24 8.05 -0.02
N PHE A 109 -8.73 6.82 0.14
CA PHE A 109 -7.90 5.63 -0.01
C PHE A 109 -7.25 5.54 -1.41
N ARG A 110 -8.05 5.67 -2.47
CA ARG A 110 -7.52 5.59 -3.85
C ARG A 110 -6.47 6.66 -4.14
N ARG A 111 -6.63 7.87 -3.57
CA ARG A 111 -5.63 8.94 -3.68
C ARG A 111 -4.36 8.62 -2.89
N LEU A 112 -4.47 8.10 -1.66
CA LEU A 112 -3.33 7.59 -0.89
C LEU A 112 -2.56 6.52 -1.69
N HIS A 113 -3.27 5.53 -2.24
CA HIS A 113 -2.67 4.47 -3.06
C HIS A 113 -1.95 5.05 -4.29
N ALA A 114 -2.59 5.98 -5.00
CA ALA A 114 -1.98 6.64 -6.16
C ALA A 114 -0.71 7.43 -5.80
N GLN A 115 -0.66 8.09 -4.64
CA GLN A 115 0.53 8.81 -4.16
C GLN A 115 1.71 7.85 -3.89
N LEU A 116 1.41 6.65 -3.36
CA LEU A 116 2.42 5.62 -3.11
C LEU A 116 2.92 4.94 -4.38
N ARG A 117 2.17 5.01 -5.50
CA ARG A 117 2.63 4.49 -6.80
C ARG A 117 3.60 5.43 -7.54
N GLY A 118 3.75 6.68 -7.09
CA GLY A 118 4.64 7.66 -7.72
C GLY A 118 6.13 7.34 -7.49
N PRO A 119 7.06 7.97 -8.25
CA PRO A 119 8.51 7.75 -8.11
C PRO A 119 9.10 8.11 -6.73
N VAL A 120 8.28 8.72 -5.86
CA VAL A 120 8.66 9.22 -4.53
C VAL A 120 8.55 8.14 -3.43
N ALA A 121 7.86 7.02 -3.67
CA ALA A 121 7.74 5.95 -2.68
C ALA A 121 8.45 4.68 -3.17
N ALA A 122 9.75 4.81 -3.48
CA ALA A 122 10.63 3.65 -3.50
C ALA A 122 10.92 3.24 -2.05
N ALA A 123 9.92 2.64 -1.38
CA ALA A 123 10.24 1.68 -0.34
C ALA A 123 11.22 0.68 -1.00
N GLY A 124 12.36 0.41 -0.35
CA GLY A 124 13.44 -0.37 -0.95
C GLY A 124 12.92 -1.70 -1.52
N ALA A 125 13.68 -2.34 -2.41
CA ALA A 125 13.29 -3.60 -3.05
C ALA A 125 12.76 -4.67 -2.06
N GLU A 126 13.18 -4.62 -0.80
CA GLU A 126 12.67 -5.43 0.31
C GLU A 126 11.17 -5.25 0.61
N ALA A 127 10.64 -4.03 0.59
CA ALA A 127 9.21 -3.77 0.81
C ALA A 127 8.32 -4.36 -0.29
N HIS A 128 8.90 -4.58 -1.48
CA HIS A 128 8.24 -5.24 -2.60
C HIS A 128 8.39 -6.78 -2.58
N ALA A 129 9.13 -7.35 -1.63
CA ALA A 129 9.17 -8.78 -1.43
C ALA A 129 7.80 -9.32 -0.98
N ALA A 130 7.56 -10.62 -1.17
CA ALA A 130 6.26 -11.21 -0.87
C ALA A 130 5.93 -11.19 0.63
N GLU A 131 6.89 -11.52 1.50
CA GLU A 131 6.63 -11.62 2.94
C GLU A 131 6.21 -10.28 3.56
N PRO A 132 6.95 -9.16 3.38
CA PRO A 132 6.55 -7.88 3.95
C PRO A 132 5.17 -7.42 3.44
N ARG A 133 4.87 -7.63 2.16
CA ARG A 133 3.55 -7.32 1.59
C ARG A 133 2.43 -8.10 2.28
N VAL A 134 2.61 -9.41 2.47
CA VAL A 134 1.64 -10.26 3.17
C VAL A 134 1.50 -9.82 4.63
N THR A 135 2.60 -9.56 5.32
CA THR A 135 2.58 -9.09 6.71
C THR A 135 1.80 -7.77 6.83
N MET A 136 2.09 -6.79 5.98
CA MET A 136 1.37 -5.51 6.00
C MET A 136 -0.12 -5.68 5.70
N ALA A 137 -0.48 -6.52 4.73
CA ALA A 137 -1.87 -6.82 4.42
C ALA A 137 -2.63 -7.44 5.60
N ILE A 138 -2.01 -8.41 6.30
CA ILE A 138 -2.60 -9.04 7.49
C ILE A 138 -2.76 -8.04 8.63
N LEU A 139 -1.76 -7.17 8.87
CA LEU A 139 -1.83 -6.15 9.90
C LEU A 139 -2.91 -5.10 9.59
N ALA A 140 -3.02 -4.68 8.33
CA ALA A 140 -4.02 -3.71 7.90
C ALA A 140 -5.43 -4.23 8.16
N THR A 141 -5.71 -5.47 7.77
CA THR A 141 -7.05 -6.07 7.99
C THR A 141 -7.30 -6.41 9.44
N TYR A 142 -6.27 -6.80 10.21
CA TYR A 142 -6.38 -6.95 11.65
C TYR A 142 -6.83 -5.65 12.32
N LEU A 143 -6.12 -4.53 12.08
CA LEU A 143 -6.46 -3.23 12.65
C LEU A 143 -7.88 -2.80 12.28
N ALA A 144 -8.26 -2.96 11.01
CA ALA A 144 -9.60 -2.63 10.53
C ALA A 144 -10.68 -3.49 11.22
N ALA A 145 -10.46 -4.81 11.32
CA ALA A 145 -11.40 -5.73 11.97
C ALA A 145 -11.51 -5.47 13.48
N THR A 146 -10.39 -5.18 14.16
CA THR A 146 -10.39 -4.83 15.58
C THR A 146 -11.12 -3.51 15.82
N ARG A 147 -10.92 -2.50 14.96
CA ARG A 147 -11.67 -1.24 15.02
C ARG A 147 -13.17 -1.48 14.91
N GLU A 148 -13.60 -2.28 13.93
CA GLU A 148 -15.02 -2.58 13.71
C GLU A 148 -15.63 -3.35 14.89
N ALA A 149 -14.91 -4.33 15.44
CA ALA A 149 -15.32 -5.05 16.63
C ALA A 149 -15.50 -4.11 17.85
N LEU A 150 -14.61 -3.13 18.01
CA LEU A 150 -14.68 -2.14 19.09
C LEU A 150 -15.78 -1.09 18.88
N LYS A 151 -16.16 -0.79 17.63
CA LYS A 151 -17.36 0.03 17.35
C LYS A 151 -18.63 -0.71 17.77
N ALA A 152 -18.70 -2.01 17.50
CA ALA A 152 -19.84 -2.84 17.88
C ALA A 152 -19.89 -3.10 19.39
N GLN A 153 -18.73 -3.32 20.02
CA GLN A 153 -18.60 -3.55 21.46
C GLN A 153 -17.48 -2.68 22.04
N PRO A 154 -17.80 -1.48 22.54
CA PRO A 154 -16.81 -0.54 23.06
C PRO A 154 -16.04 -1.09 24.27
N ASP A 155 -14.72 -1.08 24.17
CA ASP A 155 -13.78 -1.36 25.27
C ASP A 155 -12.70 -0.26 25.28
N PRO A 156 -12.68 0.64 26.28
CA PRO A 156 -11.73 1.74 26.34
C PRO A 156 -10.26 1.31 26.36
N ALA A 157 -9.93 0.19 27.01
CA ALA A 157 -8.55 -0.29 27.12
C ALA A 157 -8.06 -0.79 25.75
N ARG A 158 -8.87 -1.63 25.09
CA ARG A 158 -8.56 -2.12 23.74
C ARG A 158 -8.55 -1.02 22.69
N SER A 159 -9.43 -0.02 22.82
CA SER A 159 -9.40 1.17 21.96
C SER A 159 -8.11 1.98 22.12
N ALA A 160 -7.62 2.13 23.35
CA ALA A 160 -6.34 2.79 23.60
C ALA A 160 -5.15 1.99 23.02
N GLU A 161 -5.15 0.67 23.17
CA GLU A 161 -4.15 -0.22 22.56
C GLU A 161 -4.15 -0.12 21.03
N LEU A 162 -5.34 -0.16 20.42
CA LEU A 162 -5.51 -0.03 18.97
C LEU A 162 -4.99 1.34 18.48
N ARG A 163 -5.31 2.41 19.21
CA ARG A 163 -4.83 3.77 18.90
C ARG A 163 -3.31 3.87 18.99
N GLN A 164 -2.69 3.24 20.00
CA GLN A 164 -1.24 3.19 20.15
C GLN A 164 -0.58 2.37 19.04
N ALA A 165 -1.17 1.23 18.66
CA ALA A 165 -0.69 0.42 17.54
C ALA A 165 -0.72 1.22 16.23
N GLY A 166 -1.83 1.92 15.94
CA GLY A 166 -1.94 2.81 14.79
C GLY A 166 -0.90 3.92 14.79
N LYS A 167 -0.67 4.56 15.95
CA LYS A 167 0.40 5.57 16.12
C LYS A 167 1.78 5.02 15.74
N ARG A 168 2.13 3.84 16.27
CA ARG A 168 3.43 3.20 16.03
C ARG A 168 3.64 2.88 14.55
N TYR A 169 2.67 2.21 13.92
CA TYR A 169 2.79 1.84 12.51
C TYR A 169 2.89 3.06 11.58
N LEU A 170 2.15 4.14 11.85
CA LEU A 170 2.31 5.39 11.10
C LEU A 170 3.73 5.96 11.24
N GLY A 171 4.28 5.94 12.46
CA GLY A 171 5.64 6.38 12.72
C GLY A 171 6.69 5.56 11.99
N GLU A 172 6.57 4.24 12.03
CA GLU A 172 7.49 3.30 11.38
C GLU A 172 7.43 3.40 9.84
N LEU A 173 6.23 3.54 9.27
CA LEU A 173 6.05 3.55 7.81
C LEU A 173 6.39 4.90 7.16
N LEU A 174 6.10 6.01 7.85
CA LEU A 174 6.24 7.36 7.28
C LEU A 174 7.45 8.12 7.82
N GLY A 175 8.13 7.60 8.85
CA GLY A 175 9.28 8.26 9.48
C GLY A 175 8.93 9.59 10.17
N VAL A 176 7.65 9.82 10.49
CA VAL A 176 7.15 11.06 11.11
C VAL A 176 6.20 10.75 12.25
N ASP A 177 6.05 11.68 13.20
CA ASP A 177 5.06 11.50 14.26
C ASP A 177 3.63 11.42 13.68
N ALA A 178 2.83 10.46 14.17
CA ALA A 178 1.46 10.25 13.69
C ALA A 178 0.56 11.48 13.80
N SER A 179 0.81 12.41 14.74
CA SER A 179 0.09 13.68 14.87
C SER A 179 0.24 14.61 13.65
N ARG A 180 1.34 14.44 12.89
CA ARG A 180 1.66 15.16 11.66
C ARG A 180 0.97 14.58 10.43
N VAL A 181 0.44 13.36 10.55
CA VAL A 181 -0.20 12.65 9.46
C VAL A 181 -1.65 13.08 9.33
N ARG A 182 -2.06 13.48 8.13
CA ARG A 182 -3.45 13.70 7.76
C ARG A 182 -3.75 12.96 6.48
N ILE A 183 -4.85 12.22 6.47
CA ILE A 183 -5.37 11.56 5.27
C ILE A 183 -6.80 12.03 5.09
N GLY A 184 -7.08 12.58 3.92
CA GLY A 184 -8.40 13.07 3.57
C GLY A 184 -8.59 13.12 2.07
N THR A 185 -9.50 13.97 1.60
CA THR A 185 -9.83 14.04 0.19
C THR A 185 -8.60 14.35 -0.67
N THR A 186 -7.60 15.09 -0.22
CA THR A 186 -6.38 15.35 -1.03
C THR A 186 -5.33 14.23 -0.96
N GLY A 187 -5.62 13.12 -0.27
CA GLY A 187 -4.66 12.05 0.01
C GLY A 187 -3.88 12.27 1.31
N LEU A 188 -2.70 11.68 1.40
CA LEU A 188 -1.74 11.81 2.49
C LEU A 188 -1.08 13.19 2.49
N MET A 189 -1.06 13.83 3.66
CA MET A 189 -0.30 15.04 3.94
C MET A 189 0.49 14.88 5.25
N LEU A 190 1.69 15.43 5.27
CA LEU A 190 2.53 15.54 6.47
C LEU A 190 2.63 17.02 6.83
N ARG A 191 2.24 17.40 8.06
CA ARG A 191 2.30 18.78 8.56
C ARG A 191 3.10 18.89 9.84
#